data_AF-S2ZA06-F1
#
_entry.id   AF-S2ZA06-F1
#
_cell.length_a   1.000
_cell.length_b   1.000
_cell.length_c   1.000
_cell.angle_alpha   90.00
_cell.angle_beta   90.00
_cell.angle_gamma   90.00
#
_symmetry.space_group_name_H-M   'P 1'
#
loop_
_entity.id
_entity.type
_entity.pdbx_description
1 polymer ?
#
loop_
_entity_poly.entity_id
_entity_poly.type
_entity_poly.pdbx_seq_one_letter_code
_entity_poly.pdbx_strand_id
1 'polypeptide(L)'
;MIVAGAFAGTVALGIGLGFWASADDSGPAGSASRQPSASGSADSPGTSGESAKPSPTRSYALSKAPATIPAVRSHTAARGPGWRPARGARVVVSDADLADEGRLIAGELGMTYAGEKDDVRAGDVRLALGDDEGADPESYTMTVRGGRVVISGPADAGVFYGTRTLKQEVHDGGTAPEGVVKDEPAKPVRGFNLDIARKYFTAGWIEDRVRELGDLKFNELGLHFSDDQSFRIESDSHPEIVSKQHLTKAEVKKIVDLATSRHITVVPEIDSPGHLGAVIAAHPDLQLRNTQGVAARGAVDISKPAAADLVDDLLNEYADLFPGGQWNLGGDEYQALMVSNPSASYPQLAAAARSAYGSGGTVSDLTTGWLNDRADTVRAHDRTMRAWNDGFYAGTSVQPDKDLQVAYWTGKEIGARQPVAYLSAGRKLVNYNDEFLYYVLGQPNTFVYPTGERIYEQWTPRVVRGTQAVPAKYDAQILGGSFAVWCDLAGSQTQDQVADGIRMPLRATVQKLWDPRKPALTWPQFRALADRLR
;
A
#
# COMPACT_ATOMS: atom_id res chain seq x y z
N MET A 1 -63.23 3.95 -12.52
CA MET A 1 -63.60 5.09 -11.65
C MET A 1 -62.48 6.12 -11.77
N ILE A 2 -62.86 7.32 -12.21
CA ILE A 2 -62.07 8.54 -12.51
C ILE A 2 -61.78 9.22 -11.15
N VAL A 3 -60.67 9.94 -10.86
CA VAL A 3 -60.23 11.33 -11.22
C VAL A 3 -58.88 11.51 -10.49
N ALA A 4 -57.72 11.82 -11.08
CA ALA A 4 -57.23 12.97 -11.87
C ALA A 4 -56.77 14.19 -11.05
N GLY A 5 -55.61 14.76 -11.45
CA GLY A 5 -55.09 16.03 -10.95
C GLY A 5 -53.70 16.36 -11.52
N ALA A 6 -53.66 17.05 -12.66
CA ALA A 6 -52.48 17.55 -13.38
C ALA A 6 -52.49 19.09 -13.44
N PHE A 7 -51.32 19.73 -13.55
CA PHE A 7 -51.12 21.12 -14.04
C PHE A 7 -49.68 21.18 -14.59
N ALA A 8 -49.44 21.21 -15.91
CA ALA A 8 -49.63 22.27 -16.93
C ALA A 8 -48.52 23.35 -16.88
N GLY A 9 -47.74 23.42 -17.98
CA GLY A 9 -46.79 24.47 -18.28
C GLY A 9 -47.34 25.50 -19.27
N THR A 10 -46.63 26.62 -19.43
CA THR A 10 -46.90 27.62 -20.47
C THR A 10 -45.59 28.19 -21.01
N VAL A 11 -45.50 28.24 -22.34
CA VAL A 11 -44.47 28.87 -23.19
C VAL A 11 -44.92 30.28 -23.54
N ALA A 12 -43.99 31.24 -23.68
CA ALA A 12 -44.18 32.44 -24.50
C ALA A 12 -42.86 32.93 -25.14
N LEU A 13 -42.97 33.29 -26.42
CA LEU A 13 -41.96 33.71 -27.41
C LEU A 13 -41.57 35.20 -27.34
N GLY A 14 -40.44 35.54 -28.00
CA GLY A 14 -40.12 36.86 -28.59
C GLY A 14 -38.61 37.10 -28.67
N ILE A 15 -37.88 36.73 -29.75
CA ILE A 15 -37.65 37.41 -31.05
C ILE A 15 -36.84 38.72 -30.99
N GLY A 16 -35.73 38.75 -31.75
CA GLY A 16 -35.09 39.95 -32.36
C GLY A 16 -33.56 40.01 -32.16
N LEU A 17 -32.73 39.45 -33.07
CA LEU A 17 -32.10 40.08 -34.27
C LEU A 17 -31.08 41.19 -33.92
N GLY A 18 -29.87 41.29 -34.48
CA GLY A 18 -29.16 40.62 -35.58
C GLY A 18 -27.65 40.92 -35.48
N PHE A 19 -26.78 40.00 -35.91
CA PHE A 19 -26.07 39.94 -37.21
C PHE A 19 -24.81 40.81 -37.36
N TRP A 20 -23.76 40.11 -37.79
CA TRP A 20 -22.38 40.46 -38.12
C TRP A 20 -22.20 41.27 -39.42
N ALA A 21 -21.08 42.02 -39.50
CA ALA A 21 -20.05 42.07 -40.58
C ALA A 21 -19.25 43.40 -40.44
N SER A 22 -17.95 43.42 -40.14
CA SER A 22 -16.75 43.13 -40.98
C SER A 22 -16.41 44.18 -42.06
N ALA A 23 -15.09 44.40 -42.21
CA ALA A 23 -14.31 45.14 -43.22
C ALA A 23 -13.96 46.60 -42.84
N ASP A 24 -12.72 46.87 -42.42
CA ASP A 24 -11.51 47.11 -43.23
C ASP A 24 -11.54 48.45 -43.97
N ASP A 25 -10.64 49.38 -43.64
CA ASP A 25 -9.72 49.93 -44.65
C ASP A 25 -8.58 50.80 -44.09
N SER A 26 -7.41 50.61 -44.73
CA SER A 26 -6.34 51.56 -45.08
C SER A 26 -5.68 52.53 -44.07
N GLY A 27 -4.42 52.21 -43.72
CA GLY A 27 -3.23 52.79 -44.39
C GLY A 27 -2.58 54.10 -43.86
N PRO A 28 -1.25 54.29 -44.08
CA PRO A 28 -0.37 55.09 -43.20
C PRO A 28 0.35 56.29 -43.88
N ALA A 29 0.87 57.24 -43.09
CA ALA A 29 1.98 58.18 -43.41
C ALA A 29 2.22 59.08 -42.17
N GLY A 30 3.38 59.63 -41.85
CA GLY A 30 4.64 59.77 -42.57
C GLY A 30 5.68 60.44 -41.65
N SER A 31 6.93 60.32 -42.05
CA SER A 31 8.15 60.73 -41.37
C SER A 31 8.53 62.21 -41.53
N ALA A 32 9.46 62.62 -40.66
CA ALA A 32 10.60 63.54 -40.88
C ALA A 32 10.48 65.02 -40.45
N SER A 33 11.39 65.43 -39.57
CA SER A 33 12.37 66.49 -39.89
C SER A 33 13.51 66.50 -38.86
N ARG A 34 14.72 66.77 -39.37
CA ARG A 34 16.02 66.78 -38.67
C ARG A 34 16.50 68.23 -38.49
N GLN A 35 17.18 68.46 -37.35
CA GLN A 35 18.34 69.35 -37.11
C GLN A 35 18.14 70.89 -37.10
N PRO A 36 19.09 71.69 -36.51
CA PRO A 36 20.40 71.32 -35.93
C PRO A 36 20.71 71.85 -34.51
N SER A 37 21.80 71.30 -34.00
CA SER A 37 22.60 71.62 -32.82
C SER A 37 23.04 73.08 -32.66
N ALA A 38 23.07 73.56 -31.41
CA ALA A 38 23.99 74.59 -30.95
C ALA A 38 24.43 74.34 -29.50
N SER A 39 25.70 74.66 -29.29
CA SER A 39 26.60 74.39 -28.18
C SER A 39 26.33 75.16 -26.88
N GLY A 40 26.82 74.60 -25.78
CA GLY A 40 27.41 75.37 -24.67
C GLY A 40 26.67 75.24 -23.35
N SER A 41 27.20 74.45 -22.42
CA SER A 41 26.81 74.55 -21.01
C SER A 41 28.01 74.25 -20.14
N ALA A 42 28.27 75.21 -19.27
CA ALA A 42 29.43 75.38 -18.42
C ALA A 42 29.49 74.35 -17.28
N ASP A 43 30.73 74.17 -16.80
CA ASP A 43 31.07 73.54 -15.53
C ASP A 43 30.23 74.11 -14.37
N SER A 44 29.73 73.20 -13.54
CA SER A 44 29.42 73.44 -12.13
C SER A 44 29.53 72.13 -11.34
N PRO A 45 29.93 72.19 -10.06
CA PRO A 45 30.70 71.13 -9.43
C PRO A 45 29.84 70.15 -8.62
N GLY A 46 30.26 68.88 -8.66
CA GLY A 46 30.20 67.89 -7.59
C GLY A 46 28.98 67.87 -6.68
N THR A 47 27.98 67.06 -7.03
CA THR A 47 27.10 66.43 -6.05
C THR A 47 27.71 65.11 -5.62
N SER A 48 27.97 65.00 -4.33
CA SER A 48 28.35 63.80 -3.60
C SER A 48 27.50 62.60 -4.03
N GLY A 49 28.15 61.51 -4.45
CA GLY A 49 27.49 60.24 -4.72
C GLY A 49 26.73 59.76 -3.48
N GLU A 50 25.40 59.76 -3.59
CA GLU A 50 24.55 58.98 -2.69
C GLU A 50 24.93 57.51 -2.86
N SER A 51 25.58 56.96 -1.83
CA SER A 51 25.78 55.52 -1.69
C SER A 51 24.43 54.84 -1.88
N ALA A 52 24.28 54.06 -2.95
CA ALA A 52 23.10 53.25 -3.20
C ALA A 52 22.76 52.48 -1.92
N LYS A 53 21.60 52.76 -1.33
CA LYS A 53 21.11 52.00 -0.17
C LYS A 53 21.09 50.53 -0.57
N PRO A 54 21.66 49.60 0.22
CA PRO A 54 21.59 48.18 -0.09
C PRO A 54 20.12 47.81 -0.27
N SER A 55 19.80 47.20 -1.42
CA SER A 55 18.45 46.67 -1.65
C SER A 55 18.09 45.76 -0.48
N PRO A 56 16.88 45.88 0.10
CA PRO A 56 16.51 45.07 1.25
C PRO A 56 16.72 43.60 0.90
N THR A 57 17.60 42.93 1.66
CA THR A 57 17.81 41.49 1.55
C THR A 57 16.45 40.84 1.69
N ARG A 58 16.01 40.05 0.69
CA ARG A 58 14.72 39.35 0.75
C ARG A 58 14.66 38.57 2.07
N SER A 59 13.75 38.97 2.95
CA SER A 59 13.53 38.28 4.22
C SER A 59 12.55 37.15 3.98
N TYR A 60 13.00 35.92 4.18
CA TYR A 60 12.16 34.73 4.07
C TYR A 60 11.60 34.36 5.43
N ALA A 61 10.31 34.01 5.48
CA ALA A 61 9.71 33.43 6.68
C ALA A 61 10.41 32.11 7.05
N LEU A 62 10.31 31.74 8.32
CA LEU A 62 10.77 30.41 8.75
C LEU A 62 9.87 29.36 8.10
N SER A 63 10.46 28.34 7.51
CA SER A 63 9.72 27.29 6.83
C SER A 63 8.81 26.48 7.76
N LYS A 64 7.82 25.82 7.16
CA LYS A 64 6.97 24.82 7.81
C LYS A 64 7.34 23.44 7.28
N ALA A 65 6.96 22.39 8.02
CA ALA A 65 7.14 21.02 7.56
C ALA A 65 6.40 20.80 6.23
N PRO A 66 6.95 19.98 5.32
CA PRO A 66 6.26 19.55 4.11
C PRO A 66 4.86 19.00 4.39
N ALA A 67 3.92 19.35 3.52
CA ALA A 67 2.53 18.93 3.59
C ALA A 67 2.33 17.64 2.78
N THR A 68 2.65 16.50 3.40
CA THR A 68 2.64 15.17 2.77
C THR A 68 1.72 14.19 3.52
N ILE A 69 1.36 13.10 2.84
CA ILE A 69 0.71 11.92 3.40
C ILE A 69 1.60 10.70 3.06
N PRO A 70 2.19 10.02 4.05
CA PRO A 70 2.15 10.34 5.47
C PRO A 70 2.89 11.64 5.82
N ALA A 71 2.50 12.26 6.94
CA ALA A 71 3.17 13.44 7.48
C ALA A 71 4.60 13.11 7.94
N VAL A 72 5.55 14.01 7.67
CA VAL A 72 6.94 13.85 8.09
C VAL A 72 7.09 13.94 9.61
N ARG A 73 7.96 13.09 10.18
CA ARG A 73 8.16 13.03 11.64
C ARG A 73 8.96 14.20 12.20
N SER A 74 10.00 14.65 11.49
CA SER A 74 10.84 15.77 11.94
C SER A 74 11.13 16.75 10.80
N HIS A 75 11.08 18.05 11.12
CA HIS A 75 11.48 19.11 10.23
C HIS A 75 12.22 20.21 11.00
N THR A 76 13.49 20.39 10.68
CA THR A 76 14.29 21.53 11.15
C THR A 76 14.13 22.68 10.17
N ALA A 77 13.38 23.69 10.59
CA ALA A 77 13.04 24.81 9.73
C ALA A 77 14.25 25.73 9.46
N ALA A 78 14.28 26.29 8.25
CA ALA A 78 15.24 27.28 7.81
C ALA A 78 14.55 28.41 7.03
N ARG A 79 15.29 29.47 6.75
CA ARG A 79 14.82 30.59 5.93
C ARG A 79 15.47 30.51 4.56
N GLY A 80 14.69 30.68 3.51
CA GLY A 80 15.21 30.84 2.17
C GLY A 80 14.12 30.68 1.11
N PRO A 81 14.50 30.76 -0.18
CA PRO A 81 13.57 30.73 -1.29
C PRO A 81 12.92 29.36 -1.52
N GLY A 82 13.41 28.29 -0.89
CA GLY A 82 12.97 26.93 -1.18
C GLY A 82 13.56 26.38 -2.48
N TRP A 83 12.96 25.30 -2.95
CA TRP A 83 13.31 24.65 -4.21
C TRP A 83 12.04 24.24 -4.97
N ARG A 84 12.08 24.33 -6.29
CA ARG A 84 11.02 23.84 -7.17
C ARG A 84 11.64 23.18 -8.40
N PRO A 85 10.98 22.18 -9.00
CA PRO A 85 11.45 21.58 -10.23
C PRO A 85 11.51 22.62 -11.35
N ALA A 86 12.53 22.54 -12.20
CA ALA A 86 12.74 23.44 -13.32
C ALA A 86 13.23 22.69 -14.55
N ARG A 87 12.75 23.07 -15.73
CA ARG A 87 13.22 22.51 -17.00
C ARG A 87 14.72 22.79 -17.17
N GLY A 88 15.50 21.75 -17.44
CA GLY A 88 16.96 21.83 -17.57
C GLY A 88 17.73 21.63 -16.25
N ALA A 89 17.04 21.54 -15.12
CA ALA A 89 17.63 21.05 -13.88
C ALA A 89 17.80 19.52 -13.91
N ARG A 90 18.70 19.00 -13.08
CA ARG A 90 19.11 17.58 -13.14
C ARG A 90 18.76 16.83 -11.87
N VAL A 91 18.53 15.54 -12.03
CA VAL A 91 18.66 14.56 -10.94
C VAL A 91 19.99 13.86 -11.11
N VAL A 92 20.80 13.86 -10.06
CA VAL A 92 22.11 13.19 -10.00
C VAL A 92 22.12 12.21 -8.84
N VAL A 93 22.90 11.15 -8.98
CA VAL A 93 23.09 10.14 -7.93
C VAL A 93 24.55 10.15 -7.48
N SER A 94 24.81 9.77 -6.22
CA SER A 94 26.17 9.52 -5.75
C SER A 94 26.62 8.07 -5.92
N ASP A 95 25.70 7.17 -6.27
CA ASP A 95 25.93 5.75 -6.44
C ASP A 95 25.10 5.26 -7.63
N ALA A 96 25.66 4.35 -8.43
CA ALA A 96 25.00 3.77 -9.59
C ALA A 96 23.79 2.90 -9.20
N ASP A 97 23.74 2.36 -7.99
CA ASP A 97 22.63 1.54 -7.49
C ASP A 97 21.33 2.38 -7.39
N LEU A 98 21.43 3.69 -7.13
CA LEU A 98 20.30 4.62 -7.09
C LEU A 98 19.79 5.06 -8.48
N ALA A 99 20.28 4.46 -9.57
CA ALA A 99 20.00 4.95 -10.92
C ALA A 99 18.53 4.82 -11.34
N ASP A 100 17.84 3.78 -10.87
CA ASP A 100 16.40 3.62 -11.09
C ASP A 100 15.59 4.70 -10.37
N GLU A 101 15.94 5.01 -9.12
CA GLU A 101 15.30 6.10 -8.36
C GLU A 101 15.57 7.46 -8.97
N GLY A 102 16.80 7.68 -9.43
CA GLY A 102 17.19 8.87 -10.16
C GLY A 102 16.37 9.05 -11.44
N ARG A 103 16.14 7.98 -12.20
CA ARG A 103 15.30 7.99 -13.42
C ARG A 103 13.82 8.22 -13.08
N LEU A 104 13.31 7.55 -12.04
CA LEU A 104 11.91 7.65 -11.63
C LEU A 104 11.55 9.09 -11.27
N ILE A 105 12.27 9.69 -10.30
CA ILE A 105 11.96 11.04 -9.84
C ILE A 105 12.25 12.10 -10.91
N ALA A 106 13.26 11.90 -11.77
CA ALA A 106 13.51 12.79 -12.90
C ALA A 106 12.31 12.81 -13.87
N GLY A 107 11.77 11.64 -14.21
CA GLY A 107 10.59 11.52 -15.06
C GLY A 107 9.37 12.19 -14.44
N GLU A 108 9.10 11.93 -13.16
CA GLU A 108 7.95 12.49 -12.44
C GLU A 108 8.01 14.00 -12.27
N LEU A 109 9.21 14.58 -12.12
CA LEU A 109 9.41 16.02 -11.97
C LEU A 109 9.71 16.76 -13.29
N GLY A 110 9.75 16.06 -14.43
CA GLY A 110 10.09 16.65 -15.73
C GLY A 110 11.53 17.18 -15.80
N MET A 111 12.44 16.56 -15.06
CA MET A 111 13.87 16.89 -14.99
C MET A 111 14.70 15.91 -15.83
N THR A 112 15.99 16.22 -16.03
CA THR A 112 16.91 15.30 -16.73
C THR A 112 17.65 14.42 -15.71
N TYR A 113 17.58 13.10 -15.85
CA TYR A 113 18.48 12.20 -15.13
C TYR A 113 19.89 12.31 -15.74
N ALA A 114 20.86 12.74 -14.94
CA ALA A 114 22.22 13.02 -15.40
C ALA A 114 23.25 11.96 -14.99
N GLY A 115 22.79 10.86 -14.40
CA GLY A 115 23.67 9.78 -13.93
C GLY A 115 24.42 10.14 -12.65
N GLU A 116 25.46 9.36 -12.39
CA GLU A 116 26.38 9.58 -11.28
C GLU A 116 27.22 10.85 -11.51
N LYS A 117 27.27 11.71 -10.49
CA LYS A 117 28.03 12.97 -10.51
C LYS A 117 28.57 13.33 -9.13
N ASP A 118 29.82 13.76 -9.10
CA ASP A 118 30.43 14.37 -7.92
C ASP A 118 29.93 15.80 -7.69
N ASP A 119 29.58 16.52 -8.76
CA ASP A 119 29.14 17.91 -8.72
C ASP A 119 27.62 18.06 -8.51
N VAL A 120 27.24 18.95 -7.58
CA VAL A 120 25.83 19.34 -7.34
C VAL A 120 25.68 20.83 -7.59
N ARG A 121 24.80 21.19 -8.52
CA ARG A 121 24.55 22.57 -8.92
C ARG A 121 23.26 23.10 -8.30
N ALA A 122 23.09 24.41 -8.33
CA ALA A 122 21.79 25.02 -8.04
C ALA A 122 20.75 24.47 -9.02
N GLY A 123 19.57 24.11 -8.50
CA GLY A 123 18.49 23.46 -9.23
C GLY A 123 18.50 21.93 -9.14
N ASP A 124 19.64 21.31 -8.85
CA ASP A 124 19.75 19.85 -8.85
C ASP A 124 19.02 19.20 -7.65
N VAL A 125 18.54 17.97 -7.89
CA VAL A 125 18.21 16.99 -6.85
C VAL A 125 19.34 15.96 -6.83
N ARG A 126 20.00 15.79 -5.68
CA ARG A 126 20.98 14.71 -5.47
C ARG A 126 20.36 13.61 -4.62
N LEU A 127 20.46 12.37 -5.09
CA LEU A 127 20.17 11.17 -4.33
C LEU A 127 21.49 10.55 -3.86
N ALA A 128 21.55 10.09 -2.61
CA ALA A 128 22.77 9.51 -2.06
C ALA A 128 22.50 8.41 -1.04
N LEU A 129 23.38 7.41 -1.01
CA LEU A 129 23.47 6.48 0.11
C LEU A 129 24.32 7.09 1.22
N GLY A 130 23.94 6.87 2.47
CA GLY A 130 24.66 7.34 3.65
C GLY A 130 25.16 6.19 4.51
N ASP A 131 26.30 6.40 5.17
CA ASP A 131 26.93 5.42 6.05
C ASP A 131 26.39 5.55 7.49
N ASP A 132 25.12 5.20 7.70
CA ASP A 132 24.51 5.17 9.03
C ASP A 132 24.25 3.71 9.45
N GLU A 133 25.32 3.01 9.86
CA GLU A 133 25.22 1.61 10.34
C GLU A 133 24.17 1.46 11.45
N GLY A 134 23.23 0.54 11.25
CA GLY A 134 22.17 0.23 12.21
C GLY A 134 20.95 1.17 12.17
N ALA A 135 20.91 2.15 11.27
CA ALA A 135 19.70 2.93 11.00
C ALA A 135 18.63 2.08 10.29
N ASP A 136 17.37 2.52 10.40
CA ASP A 136 16.26 1.88 9.68
C ASP A 136 16.48 2.02 8.16
N PRO A 137 16.49 0.93 7.36
CA PRO A 137 16.67 0.97 5.91
C PRO A 137 15.67 1.88 5.16
N GLU A 138 14.50 2.12 5.76
CA GLU A 138 13.43 2.95 5.21
C GLU A 138 13.51 4.41 5.68
N SER A 139 14.48 4.76 6.53
CA SER A 139 14.73 6.12 7.00
C SER A 139 15.42 6.99 5.95
N TYR A 140 15.18 8.29 5.99
CA TYR A 140 15.87 9.23 5.13
C TYR A 140 15.99 10.63 5.71
N THR A 141 16.94 11.37 5.15
CA THR A 141 17.11 12.80 5.33
C THR A 141 16.89 13.52 4.00
N MET A 142 15.99 14.50 3.97
CA MET A 142 15.84 15.41 2.83
C MET A 142 16.24 16.82 3.26
N THR A 143 17.31 17.35 2.66
CA THR A 143 17.80 18.70 2.90
C THR A 143 17.51 19.58 1.69
N VAL A 144 16.74 20.63 1.90
CA VAL A 144 16.53 21.70 0.90
C VAL A 144 17.37 22.89 1.35
N ARG A 145 18.41 23.23 0.57
CA ARG A 145 19.31 24.34 0.91
C ARG A 145 19.96 25.01 -0.28
N GLY A 146 19.83 26.32 -0.40
CA GLY A 146 20.52 27.11 -1.42
C GLY A 146 20.03 26.79 -2.82
N GLY A 147 18.74 26.52 -2.96
CA GLY A 147 18.11 26.19 -4.24
C GLY A 147 18.51 24.82 -4.80
N ARG A 148 18.83 23.84 -3.95
CA ARG A 148 19.05 22.42 -4.31
C ARG A 148 18.41 21.51 -3.28
N VAL A 149 18.18 20.26 -3.66
CA VAL A 149 17.69 19.20 -2.77
C VAL A 149 18.72 18.09 -2.69
N VAL A 150 18.97 17.59 -1.48
CA VAL A 150 19.74 16.37 -1.25
C VAL A 150 18.84 15.42 -0.47
N ILE A 151 18.62 14.22 -0.99
CA ILE A 151 17.92 13.13 -0.32
C ILE A 151 18.94 12.02 -0.08
N SER A 152 19.06 11.59 1.16
CA SER A 152 19.94 10.47 1.52
C SER A 152 19.29 9.52 2.51
N GLY A 153 19.64 8.25 2.42
CA GLY A 153 19.20 7.20 3.35
C GLY A 153 20.26 6.10 3.45
N PRO A 154 20.16 5.22 4.46
CA PRO A 154 21.10 4.11 4.63
C PRO A 154 20.91 2.99 3.60
N ALA A 155 19.77 2.97 2.90
CA ALA A 155 19.47 2.04 1.82
C ALA A 155 18.56 2.72 0.77
N ASP A 156 18.42 2.06 -0.38
CA ASP A 156 17.63 2.53 -1.53
C ASP A 156 16.19 2.86 -1.16
N ALA A 157 15.54 2.06 -0.30
CA ALA A 157 14.17 2.26 0.14
C ALA A 157 13.96 3.61 0.86
N GLY A 158 14.89 3.99 1.73
CA GLY A 158 14.89 5.29 2.38
C GLY A 158 14.99 6.44 1.37
N VAL A 159 15.93 6.34 0.42
CA VAL A 159 16.10 7.32 -0.65
C VAL A 159 14.81 7.45 -1.47
N PHE A 160 14.22 6.32 -1.90
CA PHE A 160 12.95 6.28 -2.60
C PHE A 160 11.85 7.00 -1.81
N TYR A 161 11.67 6.71 -0.52
CA TYR A 161 10.66 7.38 0.31
C TYR A 161 10.92 8.87 0.50
N GLY A 162 12.18 9.31 0.50
CA GLY A 162 12.53 10.72 0.44
C GLY A 162 12.08 11.37 -0.87
N THR A 163 12.20 10.67 -2.00
CA THR A 163 11.68 11.18 -3.29
C THR A 163 10.16 11.31 -3.29
N ARG A 164 9.43 10.41 -2.61
CA ARG A 164 7.96 10.50 -2.49
C ARG A 164 7.54 11.76 -1.73
N THR A 165 8.24 12.08 -0.65
CA THR A 165 8.02 13.32 0.11
C THR A 165 8.30 14.56 -0.75
N LEU A 166 9.40 14.57 -1.52
CA LEU A 166 9.69 15.67 -2.43
C LEU A 166 8.59 15.83 -3.49
N LYS A 167 8.20 14.74 -4.15
CA LYS A 167 7.16 14.69 -5.19
C LYS A 167 5.85 15.30 -4.68
N GLN A 168 5.39 14.87 -3.51
CA GLN A 168 4.16 15.40 -2.91
C GLN A 168 4.27 16.88 -2.54
N GLU A 169 5.42 17.32 -2.01
CA GLU A 169 5.60 18.71 -1.59
C GLU A 169 5.58 19.69 -2.78
N VAL A 170 6.15 19.29 -3.93
CA VAL A 170 6.19 20.12 -5.13
C VAL A 170 5.00 19.91 -6.08
N HIS A 171 4.02 19.12 -5.67
CA HIS A 171 2.79 18.87 -6.43
C HIS A 171 2.11 20.19 -6.84
N ASP A 172 1.52 20.23 -8.04
CA ASP A 172 0.87 21.40 -8.64
C ASP A 172 1.72 22.69 -8.63
N GLY A 173 3.04 22.55 -8.81
CA GLY A 173 3.96 23.68 -8.83
C GLY A 173 4.30 24.24 -7.43
N GLY A 174 4.08 23.42 -6.40
CA GLY A 174 4.53 23.69 -5.03
C GLY A 174 6.04 23.94 -4.93
N THR A 175 6.46 24.49 -3.80
CA THR A 175 7.87 24.80 -3.51
C THR A 175 8.28 24.06 -2.26
N ALA A 176 9.25 23.16 -2.38
CA ALA A 176 9.88 22.50 -1.25
C ALA A 176 10.57 23.55 -0.37
N PRO A 177 10.19 23.68 0.90
CA PRO A 177 10.71 24.73 1.75
C PRO A 177 12.14 24.43 2.21
N GLU A 178 12.93 25.47 2.43
CA GLU A 178 14.28 25.35 3.00
C GLU A 178 14.24 24.70 4.39
N GLY A 179 15.13 23.76 4.66
CA GLY A 179 15.13 23.02 5.91
C GLY A 179 15.68 21.61 5.76
N VAL A 180 15.55 20.84 6.83
CA VAL A 180 15.97 19.43 6.89
C VAL A 180 14.80 18.61 7.42
N VAL A 181 14.31 17.67 6.61
CA VAL A 181 13.42 16.60 7.03
C VAL A 181 14.26 15.40 7.44
N LYS A 182 13.94 14.80 8.58
CA LYS A 182 14.39 13.47 8.98
C LYS A 182 13.16 12.62 9.25
N ASP A 183 13.04 11.48 8.59
CA ASP A 183 11.80 10.69 8.61
C ASP A 183 12.10 9.20 8.53
N GLU A 184 11.23 8.40 9.13
CA GLU A 184 11.33 6.93 9.21
C GLU A 184 9.94 6.37 9.59
N PRO A 185 9.57 5.15 9.18
CA PRO A 185 8.29 4.57 9.57
C PRO A 185 8.20 4.26 11.08
N ALA A 186 7.00 4.31 11.65
CA ALA A 186 6.77 3.86 13.03
C ALA A 186 6.67 2.34 13.14
N LYS A 187 6.27 1.68 12.04
CA LYS A 187 6.03 0.25 11.95
C LYS A 187 6.67 -0.30 10.67
N PRO A 188 7.39 -1.43 10.76
CA PRO A 188 8.06 -2.03 9.61
C PRO A 188 7.10 -2.60 8.56
N VAL A 189 5.84 -2.91 8.91
CA VAL A 189 4.85 -3.45 7.95
C VAL A 189 3.74 -2.44 7.68
N ARG A 190 3.61 -2.07 6.41
CA ARG A 190 2.56 -1.16 5.89
C ARG A 190 1.93 -1.83 4.68
N GLY A 191 0.90 -2.64 4.96
CA GLY A 191 0.33 -3.57 3.99
C GLY A 191 -0.99 -3.13 3.37
N PHE A 192 -1.23 -3.63 2.17
CA PHE A 192 -2.54 -3.67 1.52
C PHE A 192 -2.81 -5.10 1.03
N ASN A 193 -3.93 -5.70 1.41
CA ASN A 193 -4.32 -7.05 0.99
C ASN A 193 -5.47 -6.99 -0.03
N LEU A 194 -5.36 -7.73 -1.11
CA LEU A 194 -6.34 -7.76 -2.18
C LEU A 194 -6.82 -9.19 -2.47
N ASP A 195 -8.10 -9.42 -2.26
CA ASP A 195 -8.81 -10.62 -2.72
C ASP A 195 -9.04 -10.55 -4.22
N ILE A 196 -8.14 -11.20 -4.96
CA ILE A 196 -8.30 -11.39 -6.41
C ILE A 196 -9.00 -12.71 -6.72
N ALA A 197 -9.00 -13.68 -5.79
CA ALA A 197 -9.67 -14.97 -5.91
C ALA A 197 -11.15 -14.79 -6.25
N ARG A 198 -11.90 -14.08 -5.41
CA ARG A 198 -13.35 -13.92 -5.59
C ARG A 198 -13.69 -12.91 -6.70
N LYS A 199 -12.84 -11.90 -6.93
CA LYS A 199 -13.01 -10.89 -7.97
C LYS A 199 -11.78 -10.75 -8.85
N TYR A 200 -11.94 -10.98 -10.15
CA TYR A 200 -10.88 -10.67 -11.11
C TYR A 200 -10.62 -9.16 -11.19
N PHE A 201 -9.37 -8.77 -10.88
CA PHE A 201 -8.81 -7.46 -11.17
C PHE A 201 -7.83 -7.56 -12.34
N THR A 202 -7.81 -6.57 -13.22
CA THR A 202 -6.85 -6.60 -14.34
C THR A 202 -5.44 -6.31 -13.83
N ALA A 203 -4.41 -6.82 -14.54
CA ALA A 203 -3.02 -6.53 -14.20
C ALA A 203 -2.75 -5.01 -14.13
N GLY A 204 -3.25 -4.24 -15.10
CA GLY A 204 -3.11 -2.78 -15.12
C GLY A 204 -3.74 -2.10 -13.89
N TRP A 205 -4.89 -2.57 -13.42
CA TRP A 205 -5.50 -2.02 -12.20
C TRP A 205 -4.63 -2.29 -10.96
N ILE A 206 -4.06 -3.50 -10.83
CA ILE A 206 -3.15 -3.86 -9.74
C ILE A 206 -1.88 -3.01 -9.81
N GLU A 207 -1.30 -2.83 -11.01
CA GLU A 207 -0.14 -1.96 -11.21
C GLU A 207 -0.43 -0.51 -10.79
N ASP A 208 -1.62 0.01 -11.08
CA ASP A 208 -2.02 1.35 -10.62
C ASP A 208 -2.10 1.42 -9.09
N ARG A 209 -2.56 0.36 -8.42
CA ARG A 209 -2.51 0.28 -6.95
C ARG A 209 -1.07 0.26 -6.45
N VAL A 210 -0.17 -0.49 -7.08
CA VAL A 210 1.26 -0.51 -6.71
C VAL A 210 1.88 0.89 -6.77
N ARG A 211 1.58 1.68 -7.82
CA ARG A 211 2.05 3.06 -7.94
C ARG A 211 1.52 3.95 -6.81
N GLU A 212 0.22 3.86 -6.51
CA GLU A 212 -0.40 4.60 -5.40
C GLU A 212 0.19 4.21 -4.04
N LEU A 213 0.34 2.91 -3.79
CA LEU A 213 0.93 2.36 -2.56
C LEU A 213 2.37 2.86 -2.37
N GLY A 214 3.17 2.89 -3.45
CA GLY A 214 4.54 3.41 -3.43
C GLY A 214 4.59 4.90 -3.08
N ASP A 215 3.73 5.72 -3.67
CA ASP A 215 3.62 7.15 -3.34
C ASP A 215 3.17 7.40 -1.89
N LEU A 216 2.38 6.49 -1.33
CA LEU A 216 1.92 6.50 0.05
C LEU A 216 2.90 5.85 1.03
N LYS A 217 4.01 5.28 0.54
CA LYS A 217 5.03 4.57 1.34
C LYS A 217 4.52 3.29 2.01
N PHE A 218 3.56 2.59 1.41
CA PHE A 218 3.32 1.19 1.75
C PHE A 218 4.50 0.32 1.27
N ASN A 219 4.71 -0.83 1.90
CA ASN A 219 5.79 -1.75 1.56
C ASN A 219 5.35 -3.22 1.42
N GLU A 220 4.06 -3.52 1.59
CA GLU A 220 3.52 -4.85 1.32
C GLU A 220 2.23 -4.80 0.48
N LEU A 221 2.14 -5.69 -0.51
CA LEU A 221 0.93 -6.02 -1.26
C LEU A 221 0.61 -7.51 -1.07
N GLY A 222 -0.40 -7.84 -0.28
CA GLY A 222 -0.93 -9.20 -0.17
C GLY A 222 -1.83 -9.54 -1.36
N LEU A 223 -1.59 -10.68 -2.00
CA LEU A 223 -2.44 -11.22 -3.05
C LEU A 223 -3.07 -12.53 -2.58
N HIS A 224 -4.35 -12.48 -2.21
CA HIS A 224 -5.17 -13.65 -1.95
C HIS A 224 -5.76 -14.12 -3.29
N PHE A 225 -5.10 -15.09 -3.92
CA PHE A 225 -5.39 -15.52 -5.30
C PHE A 225 -5.97 -16.92 -5.42
N SER A 226 -6.05 -17.65 -4.31
CA SER A 226 -6.64 -18.97 -4.19
C SER A 226 -7.78 -18.92 -3.18
N ASP A 227 -8.99 -19.30 -3.59
CA ASP A 227 -10.15 -19.48 -2.72
C ASP A 227 -11.15 -20.49 -3.33
N ASP A 228 -12.26 -20.72 -2.66
CA ASP A 228 -13.43 -21.45 -3.11
C ASP A 228 -13.89 -21.10 -4.52
N GLN A 229 -13.89 -19.82 -4.85
CA GLN A 229 -14.52 -19.29 -6.05
C GLN A 229 -13.62 -19.43 -7.28
N SER A 230 -12.30 -19.29 -7.14
CA SER A 230 -11.36 -19.30 -8.25
C SER A 230 -9.91 -19.40 -7.80
N PHE A 231 -9.08 -19.90 -8.70
CA PHE A 231 -7.61 -19.84 -8.64
C PHE A 231 -7.12 -18.90 -9.75
N ARG A 232 -6.52 -17.77 -9.37
CA ARG A 232 -6.45 -16.57 -10.22
C ARG A 232 -5.09 -16.26 -10.80
N ILE A 233 -4.12 -17.13 -10.58
CA ILE A 233 -2.83 -17.04 -11.25
C ILE A 233 -2.64 -18.32 -12.05
N GLU A 234 -2.07 -18.18 -13.24
CA GLU A 234 -1.62 -19.29 -14.07
C GLU A 234 -0.68 -20.23 -13.29
N SER A 235 -0.89 -21.53 -13.43
CA SER A 235 -0.07 -22.59 -12.84
C SER A 235 0.38 -23.55 -13.94
N ASP A 236 1.67 -23.88 -13.94
CA ASP A 236 2.28 -24.88 -14.82
C ASP A 236 2.17 -26.28 -14.24
N SER A 237 2.26 -26.43 -12.91
CA SER A 237 2.15 -27.74 -12.24
C SER A 237 0.71 -28.25 -12.20
N HIS A 238 -0.25 -27.35 -12.05
CA HIS A 238 -1.68 -27.64 -11.93
C HIS A 238 -2.53 -26.75 -12.85
N PRO A 239 -2.39 -26.82 -14.18
CA PRO A 239 -3.18 -25.98 -15.10
C PRO A 239 -4.70 -26.25 -15.00
N GLU A 240 -5.11 -27.41 -14.48
CA GLU A 240 -6.51 -27.81 -14.33
C GLU A 240 -7.29 -27.04 -13.26
N ILE A 241 -6.62 -26.43 -12.28
CA ILE A 241 -7.29 -25.63 -11.22
C ILE A 241 -7.49 -24.17 -11.63
N VAL A 242 -6.75 -23.72 -12.65
CA VAL A 242 -6.68 -22.30 -13.05
C VAL A 242 -8.02 -21.86 -13.63
N SER A 243 -8.55 -20.77 -13.08
CA SER A 243 -9.84 -20.23 -13.49
C SER A 243 -9.77 -19.53 -14.85
N LYS A 244 -10.88 -19.54 -15.61
CA LYS A 244 -10.94 -18.94 -16.95
C LYS A 244 -10.46 -17.48 -17.02
N GLN A 245 -10.80 -16.67 -16.01
CA GLN A 245 -10.18 -15.36 -15.81
C GLN A 245 -9.10 -15.49 -14.76
N HIS A 246 -7.85 -15.28 -15.15
CA HIS A 246 -6.67 -15.33 -14.30
C HIS A 246 -5.64 -14.32 -14.81
N LEU A 247 -4.62 -14.07 -13.99
CA LEU A 247 -3.40 -13.39 -14.38
C LEU A 247 -2.40 -14.43 -14.88
N THR A 248 -1.76 -14.15 -16.02
CA THR A 248 -0.62 -14.96 -16.49
C THR A 248 0.59 -14.75 -15.58
N LYS A 249 1.53 -15.70 -15.56
CA LYS A 249 2.80 -15.54 -14.83
C LYS A 249 3.59 -14.31 -15.31
N ALA A 250 3.50 -14.00 -16.60
CA ALA A 250 4.14 -12.82 -17.17
C ALA A 250 3.53 -11.51 -16.64
N GLU A 251 2.21 -11.45 -16.43
CA GLU A 251 1.55 -10.30 -15.81
C GLU A 251 1.90 -10.20 -14.33
N VAL A 252 1.91 -11.31 -13.59
CA VAL A 252 2.32 -11.32 -12.18
C VAL A 252 3.77 -10.88 -12.04
N LYS A 253 4.68 -11.34 -12.90
CA LYS A 253 6.08 -10.89 -12.88
C LYS A 253 6.19 -9.38 -13.11
N LYS A 254 5.40 -8.79 -14.02
CA LYS A 254 5.38 -7.33 -14.21
C LYS A 254 4.88 -6.59 -12.96
N ILE A 255 3.86 -7.12 -12.28
CA ILE A 255 3.36 -6.56 -11.01
C ILE A 255 4.46 -6.63 -9.94
N VAL A 256 5.13 -7.77 -9.81
CA VAL A 256 6.23 -7.99 -8.84
C VAL A 256 7.42 -7.07 -9.15
N ASP A 257 7.84 -6.96 -10.40
CA ASP A 257 8.94 -6.09 -10.82
C ASP A 257 8.61 -4.62 -10.53
N LEU A 258 7.38 -4.19 -10.82
CA LEU A 258 6.90 -2.84 -10.53
C LEU A 258 6.83 -2.55 -9.03
N ALA A 259 6.36 -3.52 -8.24
CA ALA A 259 6.28 -3.43 -6.79
C ALA A 259 7.68 -3.35 -6.17
N THR A 260 8.60 -4.19 -6.63
CA THR A 260 10.01 -4.16 -6.22
C THR A 260 10.63 -2.79 -6.50
N SER A 261 10.38 -2.21 -7.68
CA SER A 261 10.86 -0.86 -8.01
C SER A 261 10.13 0.27 -7.26
N ARG A 262 9.18 -0.04 -6.35
CA ARG A 262 8.58 0.87 -5.37
C ARG A 262 8.89 0.45 -3.93
N HIS A 263 9.83 -0.49 -3.74
CA HIS A 263 10.16 -1.08 -2.43
C HIS A 263 8.93 -1.71 -1.75
N ILE A 264 8.07 -2.36 -2.54
CA ILE A 264 6.90 -3.12 -2.09
C ILE A 264 7.14 -4.61 -2.30
N THR A 265 7.04 -5.38 -1.24
CA THR A 265 7.04 -6.84 -1.28
C THR A 265 5.64 -7.34 -1.63
N VAL A 266 5.52 -8.17 -2.67
CA VAL A 266 4.26 -8.87 -2.98
C VAL A 266 4.22 -10.16 -2.17
N VAL A 267 3.21 -10.31 -1.31
CA VAL A 267 3.02 -11.45 -0.41
C VAL A 267 1.93 -12.35 -0.98
N PRO A 268 2.28 -13.53 -1.54
CA PRO A 268 1.28 -14.48 -2.03
C PRO A 268 0.57 -15.19 -0.87
N GLU A 269 -0.65 -15.64 -1.16
CA GLU A 269 -1.43 -16.49 -0.27
C GLU A 269 -2.12 -17.61 -1.04
N ILE A 270 -1.80 -18.84 -0.64
CA ILE A 270 -2.58 -20.04 -0.94
C ILE A 270 -3.18 -20.48 0.37
N ASP A 271 -4.47 -20.21 0.52
CA ASP A 271 -5.16 -20.56 1.76
C ASP A 271 -5.48 -22.05 1.80
N SER A 272 -4.99 -22.72 2.84
CA SER A 272 -5.12 -24.16 3.04
C SER A 272 -5.09 -24.50 4.54
N PRO A 273 -5.79 -25.56 4.99
CA PRO A 273 -6.51 -26.56 4.20
C PRO A 273 -8.00 -26.22 3.94
N GLY A 274 -8.47 -25.06 4.37
CA GLY A 274 -9.76 -24.47 3.98
C GLY A 274 -9.65 -23.72 2.65
N HIS A 275 -10.73 -23.10 2.18
CA HIS A 275 -10.71 -22.18 1.02
C HIS A 275 -10.09 -22.73 -0.27
N LEU A 276 -10.15 -24.04 -0.51
CA LEU A 276 -9.58 -24.69 -1.69
C LEU A 276 -10.64 -25.16 -2.69
N GLY A 277 -11.84 -24.54 -2.72
CA GLY A 277 -12.92 -24.99 -3.61
C GLY A 277 -12.56 -25.01 -5.11
N ALA A 278 -11.70 -24.11 -5.59
CA ALA A 278 -11.20 -24.16 -6.97
C ALA A 278 -10.33 -25.40 -7.23
N VAL A 279 -9.46 -25.77 -6.29
CA VAL A 279 -8.66 -27.00 -6.34
C VAL A 279 -9.56 -28.23 -6.27
N ILE A 280 -10.51 -28.24 -5.33
CA ILE A 280 -11.46 -29.34 -5.12
C ILE A 280 -12.37 -29.56 -6.35
N ALA A 281 -12.69 -28.52 -7.09
CA ALA A 281 -13.50 -28.65 -8.31
C ALA A 281 -12.78 -29.49 -9.38
N ALA A 282 -11.45 -29.40 -9.47
CA ALA A 282 -10.65 -30.23 -10.35
C ALA A 282 -10.31 -31.60 -9.72
N HIS A 283 -10.15 -31.65 -8.40
CA HIS A 283 -9.76 -32.83 -7.62
C HIS A 283 -10.82 -33.20 -6.55
N PRO A 284 -12.03 -33.62 -6.95
CA PRO A 284 -13.13 -33.87 -6.02
C PRO A 284 -12.88 -35.04 -5.07
N ASP A 285 -11.95 -35.92 -5.42
CA ASP A 285 -11.47 -37.03 -4.59
C ASP A 285 -10.66 -36.55 -3.39
N LEU A 286 -10.08 -35.34 -3.42
CA LEU A 286 -9.37 -34.74 -2.28
C LEU A 286 -10.31 -34.07 -1.27
N GLN A 287 -11.60 -33.88 -1.59
CA GLN A 287 -12.53 -33.19 -0.70
C GLN A 287 -12.79 -33.95 0.60
N LEU A 288 -12.77 -33.22 1.73
CA LEU A 288 -13.14 -33.75 3.03
C LEU A 288 -14.65 -34.04 3.08
N ARG A 289 -15.01 -35.22 3.59
CA ARG A 289 -16.40 -35.64 3.80
C ARG A 289 -16.60 -36.13 5.22
N ASN A 290 -17.76 -35.80 5.79
CA ASN A 290 -18.13 -36.28 7.12
C ASN A 290 -18.66 -37.73 7.06
N THR A 291 -18.99 -38.31 8.22
CA THR A 291 -19.54 -39.68 8.35
C THR A 291 -20.86 -39.92 7.61
N GLN A 292 -21.59 -38.86 7.22
CA GLN A 292 -22.81 -38.93 6.42
C GLN A 292 -22.54 -38.75 4.91
N GLY A 293 -21.27 -38.64 4.50
CA GLY A 293 -20.87 -38.38 3.12
C GLY A 293 -21.03 -36.93 2.67
N VAL A 294 -21.45 -36.02 3.57
CA VAL A 294 -21.60 -34.60 3.27
C VAL A 294 -20.22 -33.97 3.11
N ALA A 295 -20.03 -33.30 1.98
CA ALA A 295 -18.82 -32.59 1.64
C ALA A 295 -18.65 -31.33 2.52
N ALA A 296 -17.45 -31.18 3.10
CA ALA A 296 -17.04 -29.93 3.72
C ALA A 296 -16.67 -28.93 2.62
N ARG A 297 -17.29 -27.75 2.65
CA ARG A 297 -17.04 -26.70 1.65
C ARG A 297 -15.59 -26.21 1.75
N GLY A 298 -14.90 -26.11 0.62
CA GLY A 298 -13.54 -25.58 0.55
C GLY A 298 -12.45 -26.40 1.24
N ALA A 299 -12.80 -27.49 1.93
CA ALA A 299 -11.89 -28.22 2.79
C ALA A 299 -11.34 -29.47 2.10
N VAL A 300 -10.02 -29.54 1.97
CA VAL A 300 -9.33 -30.78 1.56
C VAL A 300 -9.24 -31.75 2.74
N ASP A 301 -9.19 -33.04 2.44
CA ASP A 301 -8.99 -34.11 3.41
C ASP A 301 -7.50 -34.26 3.73
N ILE A 302 -7.05 -33.60 4.80
CA ILE A 302 -5.65 -33.61 5.23
C ILE A 302 -5.16 -34.98 5.75
N SER A 303 -6.02 -36.01 5.79
CA SER A 303 -5.56 -37.39 6.01
C SER A 303 -5.02 -38.06 4.74
N LYS A 304 -5.19 -37.43 3.57
CA LYS A 304 -4.71 -37.93 2.28
C LYS A 304 -3.38 -37.27 1.92
N PRO A 305 -2.28 -38.03 1.75
CA PRO A 305 -1.00 -37.47 1.32
C PRO A 305 -1.09 -36.65 0.02
N ALA A 306 -1.90 -37.10 -0.94
CA ALA A 306 -2.10 -36.40 -2.21
C ALA A 306 -2.64 -34.95 -2.06
N ALA A 307 -3.35 -34.63 -0.97
CA ALA A 307 -3.76 -33.26 -0.69
C ALA A 307 -2.56 -32.39 -0.30
N ALA A 308 -1.63 -32.94 0.49
CA ALA A 308 -0.41 -32.26 0.88
C ALA A 308 0.53 -32.10 -0.32
N ASP A 309 0.69 -33.15 -1.14
CA ASP A 309 1.55 -33.14 -2.34
C ASP A 309 1.11 -32.03 -3.31
N LEU A 310 -0.19 -31.92 -3.60
CA LEU A 310 -0.71 -30.88 -4.50
C LEU A 310 -0.45 -29.47 -3.95
N VAL A 311 -0.71 -29.24 -2.66
CA VAL A 311 -0.46 -27.91 -2.07
C VAL A 311 1.03 -27.59 -2.07
N ASP A 312 1.90 -28.58 -1.84
CA ASP A 312 3.35 -28.40 -1.91
C ASP A 312 3.86 -28.08 -3.31
N ASP A 313 3.36 -28.75 -4.33
CA ASP A 313 3.71 -28.45 -5.71
C ASP A 313 3.37 -27.00 -6.05
N LEU A 314 2.19 -26.51 -5.62
CA LEU A 314 1.81 -25.11 -5.76
C LEU A 314 2.70 -24.17 -4.96
N LEU A 315 2.96 -24.44 -3.67
CA LEU A 315 3.81 -23.59 -2.83
C LEU A 315 5.22 -23.46 -3.44
N ASN A 316 5.79 -24.56 -3.92
CA ASN A 316 7.09 -24.57 -4.59
C ASN A 316 7.08 -23.78 -5.91
N GLU A 317 6.07 -23.98 -6.75
CA GLU A 317 5.94 -23.26 -8.02
C GLU A 317 5.84 -21.74 -7.81
N TYR A 318 5.03 -21.31 -6.84
CA TYR A 318 4.79 -19.90 -6.58
C TYR A 318 5.91 -19.23 -5.78
N ALA A 319 6.73 -19.98 -5.05
CA ALA A 319 7.93 -19.44 -4.39
C ALA A 319 8.91 -18.79 -5.40
N ASP A 320 9.03 -19.35 -6.60
CA ASP A 320 9.85 -18.78 -7.68
C ASP A 320 9.22 -17.52 -8.31
N LEU A 321 7.89 -17.50 -8.45
CA LEU A 321 7.16 -16.35 -9.02
C LEU A 321 7.16 -15.14 -8.07
N PHE A 322 7.20 -15.39 -6.76
CA PHE A 322 7.21 -14.38 -5.71
C PHE A 322 8.54 -14.42 -4.93
N PRO A 323 9.61 -13.80 -5.45
CA PRO A 323 10.94 -13.83 -4.83
C PRO A 323 11.04 -12.99 -3.54
N GLY A 324 9.98 -12.28 -3.16
CA GLY A 324 9.95 -11.46 -1.94
C GLY A 324 10.06 -12.29 -0.67
N GLY A 325 10.61 -11.71 0.41
CA GLY A 325 10.92 -12.45 1.63
C GLY A 325 9.73 -12.82 2.54
N GLN A 326 8.48 -12.63 2.11
CA GLN A 326 7.28 -12.82 2.93
C GLN A 326 6.27 -13.76 2.25
N TRP A 327 5.57 -14.57 3.03
CA TRP A 327 4.55 -15.50 2.56
C TRP A 327 3.38 -15.60 3.54
N ASN A 328 2.13 -15.69 3.06
CA ASN A 328 0.98 -16.05 3.88
C ASN A 328 0.53 -17.49 3.59
N LEU A 329 0.53 -18.34 4.61
CA LEU A 329 0.14 -19.75 4.51
C LEU A 329 -1.38 -19.95 4.58
N GLY A 330 -2.14 -18.88 4.84
CA GLY A 330 -3.58 -18.97 5.11
C GLY A 330 -3.85 -19.64 6.45
N GLY A 331 -4.70 -20.66 6.43
CA GLY A 331 -4.97 -21.54 7.57
C GLY A 331 -6.18 -21.13 8.40
N ASP A 332 -6.98 -20.19 7.92
CA ASP A 332 -8.26 -19.82 8.53
C ASP A 332 -9.38 -20.79 8.17
N GLU A 333 -10.41 -20.74 8.99
CA GLU A 333 -11.74 -21.26 8.69
C GLU A 333 -11.84 -22.74 8.21
N TYR A 334 -10.88 -23.60 8.63
CA TYR A 334 -10.94 -25.01 8.27
C TYR A 334 -12.20 -25.70 8.82
N GLN A 335 -13.11 -26.06 7.92
CA GLN A 335 -14.46 -26.55 8.25
C GLN A 335 -14.48 -27.75 9.20
N ALA A 336 -13.44 -28.60 9.18
CA ALA A 336 -13.36 -29.75 10.08
C ALA A 336 -13.31 -29.35 11.56
N LEU A 337 -12.86 -28.13 11.87
CA LEU A 337 -12.72 -27.59 13.22
C LEU A 337 -13.82 -26.57 13.58
N MET A 338 -14.77 -26.32 12.66
CA MET A 338 -15.97 -25.51 12.92
C MET A 338 -17.18 -26.33 13.43
N VAL A 339 -17.09 -27.66 13.38
CA VAL A 339 -18.13 -28.54 13.93
C VAL A 339 -17.95 -28.76 15.42
N SER A 340 -19.03 -29.10 16.13
CA SER A 340 -19.00 -29.29 17.58
C SER A 340 -18.16 -30.49 18.05
N ASN A 341 -18.01 -31.52 17.23
CA ASN A 341 -17.17 -32.67 17.54
C ASN A 341 -16.40 -33.14 16.28
N PRO A 342 -15.23 -32.54 15.99
CA PRO A 342 -14.42 -32.87 14.82
C PRO A 342 -14.10 -34.36 14.68
N SER A 343 -13.76 -35.03 15.78
CA SER A 343 -13.37 -36.45 15.75
C SER A 343 -14.55 -37.38 15.43
N ALA A 344 -15.75 -37.05 15.88
CA ALA A 344 -16.95 -37.83 15.55
C ALA A 344 -17.45 -37.54 14.13
N SER A 345 -17.33 -36.30 13.67
CA SER A 345 -17.73 -35.90 12.31
C SER A 345 -16.77 -36.41 11.25
N TYR A 346 -15.47 -36.46 11.54
CA TYR A 346 -14.39 -36.82 10.62
C TYR A 346 -13.43 -37.85 11.25
N PRO A 347 -13.86 -39.11 11.45
CA PRO A 347 -13.06 -40.14 12.12
C PRO A 347 -11.77 -40.48 11.37
N GLN A 348 -11.71 -40.26 10.05
CA GLN A 348 -10.48 -40.43 9.26
C GLN A 348 -9.40 -39.43 9.67
N LEU A 349 -9.77 -38.17 9.96
CA LEU A 349 -8.83 -37.17 10.46
C LEU A 349 -8.36 -37.54 11.87
N ALA A 350 -9.26 -38.03 12.73
CA ALA A 350 -8.88 -38.51 14.06
C ALA A 350 -7.97 -39.76 14.00
N ALA A 351 -8.16 -40.65 13.03
CA ALA A 351 -7.27 -41.79 12.80
C ALA A 351 -5.89 -41.33 12.34
N ALA A 352 -5.82 -40.41 11.36
CA ALA A 352 -4.57 -39.82 10.88
C ALA A 352 -3.82 -39.08 12.01
N ALA A 353 -4.53 -38.28 12.80
CA ALA A 353 -3.96 -37.59 13.96
C ALA A 353 -3.32 -38.57 14.96
N ARG A 354 -4.01 -39.67 15.28
CA ARG A 354 -3.47 -40.68 16.20
C ARG A 354 -2.29 -41.46 15.62
N SER A 355 -2.28 -41.65 14.31
CA SER A 355 -1.15 -42.25 13.60
C SER A 355 0.09 -41.35 13.65
N ALA A 356 -0.09 -40.04 13.47
CA ALA A 356 1.01 -39.07 13.44
C ALA A 356 1.54 -38.71 14.84
N TYR A 357 0.65 -38.53 15.82
CA TYR A 357 0.98 -37.94 17.11
C TYR A 357 0.69 -38.87 18.31
N GLY A 358 0.46 -40.16 18.05
CA GLY A 358 0.17 -41.17 19.07
C GLY A 358 -1.28 -41.16 19.56
N SER A 359 -1.61 -42.01 20.53
CA SER A 359 -3.01 -42.28 20.93
C SER A 359 -3.80 -41.06 21.40
N GLY A 360 -3.13 -39.99 21.83
CA GLY A 360 -3.73 -38.72 22.24
C GLY A 360 -3.92 -37.69 21.12
N GLY A 361 -3.46 -37.97 19.89
CA GLY A 361 -3.52 -37.04 18.77
C GLY A 361 -4.96 -36.65 18.41
N THR A 362 -5.19 -35.36 18.22
CA THR A 362 -6.49 -34.76 17.90
C THR A 362 -6.52 -34.20 16.47
N VAL A 363 -7.73 -33.92 15.95
CA VAL A 363 -7.86 -33.24 14.63
C VAL A 363 -7.15 -31.89 14.62
N SER A 364 -7.16 -31.14 15.74
CA SER A 364 -6.40 -29.89 15.87
C SER A 364 -4.89 -30.10 15.86
N ASP A 365 -4.37 -31.20 16.42
CA ASP A 365 -2.94 -31.57 16.28
C ASP A 365 -2.58 -31.84 14.81
N LEU A 366 -3.46 -32.55 14.09
CA LEU A 366 -3.27 -32.83 12.66
C LEU A 366 -3.27 -31.54 11.83
N THR A 367 -4.22 -30.63 12.06
CA THR A 367 -4.24 -29.34 11.35
C THR A 367 -3.05 -28.45 11.74
N THR A 368 -2.58 -28.51 12.99
CA THR A 368 -1.35 -27.78 13.39
C THR A 368 -0.12 -28.37 12.70
N GLY A 369 -0.04 -29.69 12.57
CA GLY A 369 1.00 -30.36 11.79
C GLY A 369 0.99 -29.95 10.32
N TRP A 370 -0.20 -29.93 9.69
CA TRP A 370 -0.36 -29.45 8.31
C TRP A 370 0.23 -28.04 8.13
N LEU A 371 -0.07 -27.11 9.04
CA LEU A 371 0.46 -25.75 8.99
C LEU A 371 2.00 -25.75 9.09
N ASN A 372 2.58 -26.54 10.00
CA ASN A 372 4.03 -26.64 10.16
C ASN A 372 4.70 -27.26 8.93
N ASP A 373 4.13 -28.32 8.35
CA ASP A 373 4.67 -28.95 7.15
C ASP A 373 4.67 -27.95 5.98
N ARG A 374 3.59 -27.19 5.76
CA ARG A 374 3.56 -26.14 4.72
C ARG A 374 4.49 -24.98 5.02
N ALA A 375 4.70 -24.66 6.30
CA ALA A 375 5.76 -23.75 6.70
C ALA A 375 7.14 -24.29 6.30
N ASP A 376 7.43 -25.58 6.48
CA ASP A 376 8.70 -26.21 6.06
C ASP A 376 8.92 -26.12 4.54
N THR A 377 7.89 -26.37 3.72
CA THR A 377 7.98 -26.20 2.26
C THR A 377 8.40 -24.78 1.89
N VAL A 378 7.73 -23.77 2.46
CA VAL A 378 8.01 -22.37 2.15
C VAL A 378 9.35 -21.90 2.77
N ARG A 379 9.73 -22.44 3.92
CA ARG A 379 11.00 -22.16 4.61
C ARG A 379 12.20 -22.63 3.78
N ALA A 380 12.05 -23.70 2.99
CA ALA A 380 13.08 -24.16 2.05
C ALA A 380 13.42 -23.13 0.96
N HIS A 381 12.58 -22.10 0.78
CA HIS A 381 12.79 -20.97 -0.11
C HIS A 381 13.21 -19.70 0.65
N ASP A 382 13.75 -19.79 1.87
CA ASP A 382 14.24 -18.64 2.65
C ASP A 382 13.20 -17.52 2.87
N ARG A 383 11.93 -17.90 3.02
CA ARG A 383 10.83 -16.96 3.27
C ARG A 383 10.53 -16.82 4.76
N THR A 384 9.95 -15.68 5.13
CA THR A 384 9.30 -15.48 6.43
C THR A 384 7.80 -15.69 6.28
N MET A 385 7.23 -16.59 7.08
CA MET A 385 5.84 -16.99 6.94
C MET A 385 4.95 -16.35 8.01
N ARG A 386 3.72 -16.03 7.61
CA ARG A 386 2.59 -15.75 8.50
C ARG A 386 1.43 -16.69 8.19
N ALA A 387 0.52 -16.82 9.15
CA ALA A 387 -0.73 -17.53 9.00
C ALA A 387 -1.84 -16.78 9.75
N TRP A 388 -3.10 -16.99 9.36
CA TRP A 388 -4.25 -16.38 10.00
C TRP A 388 -4.42 -16.90 11.44
N ASN A 389 -4.84 -16.01 12.35
CA ASN A 389 -4.77 -16.28 13.78
C ASN A 389 -5.61 -17.48 14.26
N ASP A 390 -6.75 -17.74 13.63
CA ASP A 390 -7.64 -18.85 13.95
C ASP A 390 -7.10 -20.23 13.52
N GLY A 391 -6.07 -20.27 12.66
CA GLY A 391 -5.27 -21.47 12.39
C GLY A 391 -4.34 -21.88 13.55
N PHE A 392 -4.18 -21.04 14.59
CA PHE A 392 -3.34 -21.35 15.76
C PHE A 392 -4.16 -21.91 16.92
N TYR A 393 -4.52 -23.18 16.81
CA TYR A 393 -5.36 -23.87 17.78
C TYR A 393 -4.75 -23.93 19.20
N ALA A 394 -5.62 -23.93 20.21
CA ALA A 394 -5.22 -24.00 21.61
C ALA A 394 -5.32 -25.44 22.14
N GLY A 395 -4.50 -25.78 23.15
CA GLY A 395 -4.59 -27.06 23.84
C GLY A 395 -4.13 -28.27 23.03
N THR A 396 -3.48 -28.04 21.90
CA THR A 396 -2.84 -29.06 21.07
C THR A 396 -1.53 -29.53 21.69
N SER A 397 -1.21 -30.81 21.53
CA SER A 397 0.11 -31.38 21.84
C SER A 397 1.17 -30.96 20.83
N VAL A 398 0.76 -30.74 19.57
CA VAL A 398 1.58 -30.14 18.51
C VAL A 398 1.46 -28.63 18.58
N GLN A 399 2.57 -27.91 18.57
CA GLN A 399 2.57 -26.44 18.62
C GLN A 399 2.90 -25.88 17.24
N PRO A 400 2.22 -24.80 16.79
CA PRO A 400 2.64 -24.10 15.57
C PRO A 400 4.08 -23.61 15.73
N ASP A 401 4.88 -23.68 14.67
CA ASP A 401 6.28 -23.28 14.69
C ASP A 401 6.47 -21.86 15.27
N LYS A 402 7.59 -21.65 15.98
CA LYS A 402 7.82 -20.41 16.75
C LYS A 402 8.14 -19.20 15.89
N ASP A 403 8.68 -19.42 14.69
CA ASP A 403 9.03 -18.39 13.71
C ASP A 403 7.81 -17.90 12.92
N LEU A 404 6.69 -18.63 12.92
CA LEU A 404 5.44 -18.18 12.31
C LEU A 404 4.93 -16.89 12.97
N GLN A 405 4.78 -15.87 12.13
CA GLN A 405 4.09 -14.64 12.47
C GLN A 405 2.57 -14.84 12.43
N VAL A 406 1.85 -14.03 13.20
CA VAL A 406 0.38 -14.08 13.26
C VAL A 406 -0.20 -12.97 12.40
N ALA A 407 -0.98 -13.34 11.38
CA ALA A 407 -1.89 -12.42 10.70
C ALA A 407 -3.20 -12.37 11.50
N TYR A 408 -3.38 -11.34 12.33
CA TYR A 408 -4.54 -11.26 13.22
C TYR A 408 -5.66 -10.44 12.59
N TRP A 409 -6.74 -11.09 12.16
CA TRP A 409 -7.85 -10.45 11.46
C TRP A 409 -9.07 -10.22 12.34
N THR A 410 -9.65 -11.29 12.89
CA THR A 410 -10.82 -11.20 13.75
C THR A 410 -10.74 -12.17 14.93
N GLY A 411 -11.82 -12.31 15.69
CA GLY A 411 -11.93 -13.34 16.70
C GLY A 411 -13.37 -13.74 16.97
N LYS A 412 -14.17 -13.80 15.90
CA LYS A 412 -15.58 -14.19 15.93
C LYS A 412 -15.74 -15.72 15.78
N GLU A 413 -14.65 -16.41 15.43
CA GLU A 413 -14.58 -17.83 15.16
C GLU A 413 -14.67 -18.64 16.46
N ILE A 414 -15.12 -19.88 16.33
CA ILE A 414 -15.13 -20.83 17.46
C ILE A 414 -13.68 -21.09 17.88
N GLY A 415 -13.38 -20.88 19.16
CA GLY A 415 -12.02 -21.07 19.70
C GLY A 415 -11.08 -19.87 19.49
N ALA A 416 -11.58 -18.75 18.96
CA ALA A 416 -10.77 -17.55 18.73
C ALA A 416 -10.09 -17.04 20.02
N ARG A 417 -8.77 -16.87 19.94
CA ARG A 417 -7.93 -16.41 21.04
C ARG A 417 -7.82 -14.89 21.03
N GLN A 418 -7.68 -14.27 22.20
CA GLN A 418 -7.42 -12.83 22.27
C GLN A 418 -6.01 -12.50 21.74
N PRO A 419 -5.77 -11.31 21.13
CA PRO A 419 -4.45 -10.92 20.64
C PRO A 419 -3.34 -11.06 21.69
N VAL A 420 -3.65 -10.74 22.96
CA VAL A 420 -2.71 -10.84 24.08
C VAL A 420 -2.17 -12.26 24.26
N ALA A 421 -2.92 -13.31 23.93
CA ALA A 421 -2.47 -14.69 24.06
C ALA A 421 -1.34 -15.05 23.08
N TYR A 422 -1.35 -14.47 21.88
CA TYR A 422 -0.27 -14.63 20.89
C TYR A 422 0.96 -13.81 21.29
N LEU A 423 0.71 -12.56 21.71
CA LEU A 423 1.76 -11.63 22.13
C LEU A 423 2.48 -12.15 23.38
N SER A 424 1.77 -12.66 24.37
CA SER A 424 2.39 -13.26 25.57
C SER A 424 3.17 -14.55 25.28
N ALA A 425 2.86 -15.23 24.18
CA ALA A 425 3.62 -16.38 23.69
C ALA A 425 4.88 -15.99 22.90
N GLY A 426 5.19 -14.69 22.80
CA GLY A 426 6.38 -14.17 22.13
C GLY A 426 6.24 -14.00 20.62
N ARG A 427 5.05 -14.23 20.04
CA ARG A 427 4.85 -14.13 18.60
C ARG A 427 4.88 -12.68 18.12
N LYS A 428 5.35 -12.51 16.89
CA LYS A 428 5.18 -11.27 16.11
C LYS A 428 3.82 -11.30 15.41
N LEU A 429 3.23 -10.13 15.21
CA LEU A 429 1.86 -9.99 14.72
C LEU A 429 1.76 -8.89 13.67
N VAL A 430 1.07 -9.16 12.57
CA VAL A 430 0.59 -8.18 11.60
C VAL A 430 -0.91 -7.97 11.82
N ASN A 431 -1.32 -6.70 11.93
CA ASN A 431 -2.67 -6.33 12.31
C ASN A 431 -3.60 -6.21 11.08
N TYR A 432 -4.63 -7.05 11.02
CA TYR A 432 -5.68 -7.09 9.99
C TYR A 432 -7.06 -6.76 10.58
N ASN A 433 -7.12 -6.03 11.71
CA ASN A 433 -8.34 -5.73 12.47
C ASN A 433 -9.58 -5.51 11.58
N ASP A 434 -10.54 -6.42 11.70
CA ASP A 434 -11.76 -6.45 10.89
C ASP A 434 -12.72 -5.25 11.11
N GLU A 435 -12.58 -4.53 12.22
CA GLU A 435 -13.42 -3.37 12.55
C GLU A 435 -12.97 -2.09 11.82
N PHE A 436 -11.68 -1.95 11.52
CA PHE A 436 -11.11 -0.74 10.94
C PHE A 436 -10.41 -0.95 9.60
N LEU A 437 -9.99 -2.17 9.27
CA LEU A 437 -9.11 -2.42 8.13
C LEU A 437 -9.73 -3.33 7.05
N TYR A 438 -10.99 -3.77 7.21
CA TYR A 438 -11.66 -4.69 6.26
C TYR A 438 -12.69 -4.00 5.38
N TYR A 439 -12.36 -3.82 4.11
CA TYR A 439 -13.26 -3.32 3.07
C TYR A 439 -13.93 -4.51 2.36
N VAL A 440 -15.09 -4.92 2.85
CA VAL A 440 -15.82 -6.09 2.31
C VAL A 440 -16.87 -5.64 1.28
N LEU A 441 -16.77 -6.16 0.06
CA LEU A 441 -17.72 -5.84 -1.01
C LEU A 441 -19.10 -6.42 -0.68
N GLY A 442 -20.12 -5.55 -0.72
CA GLY A 442 -21.53 -5.91 -0.52
C GLY A 442 -21.97 -6.17 0.92
N GLN A 443 -21.05 -6.10 1.90
CA GLN A 443 -21.34 -6.23 3.35
C GLN A 443 -22.29 -7.40 3.71
N PRO A 444 -22.02 -8.64 3.26
CA PRO A 444 -22.93 -9.77 3.53
C PRO A 444 -23.04 -10.12 5.03
N ASN A 445 -22.05 -9.71 5.83
CA ASN A 445 -21.98 -9.89 7.27
C ASN A 445 -21.90 -8.51 7.94
N THR A 446 -22.31 -8.40 9.21
CA THR A 446 -22.49 -7.19 10.05
C THR A 446 -21.26 -6.28 10.25
N PHE A 447 -20.30 -6.26 9.34
CA PHE A 447 -19.13 -5.40 9.32
C PHE A 447 -19.52 -3.92 9.20
N VAL A 448 -18.98 -3.10 10.10
CA VAL A 448 -19.06 -1.65 9.97
C VAL A 448 -18.01 -1.23 8.95
N TYR A 449 -18.42 -0.61 7.85
CA TYR A 449 -17.50 -0.23 6.79
C TYR A 449 -16.34 0.62 7.33
N PRO A 450 -15.07 0.30 7.00
CA PRO A 450 -13.96 1.14 7.38
C PRO A 450 -14.07 2.42 6.58
N THR A 451 -14.10 3.55 7.27
CA THR A 451 -13.94 4.85 6.64
C THR A 451 -12.56 5.38 6.98
N GLY A 452 -11.98 6.16 6.07
CA GLY A 452 -10.71 6.84 6.36
C GLY A 452 -10.80 7.70 7.63
N GLU A 453 -11.96 8.30 7.91
CA GLU A 453 -12.19 9.11 9.12
C GLU A 453 -12.06 8.27 10.39
N ARG A 454 -12.75 7.12 10.45
CA ARG A 454 -12.67 6.21 11.60
C ARG A 454 -11.25 5.72 11.84
N ILE A 455 -10.54 5.33 10.79
CA ILE A 455 -9.14 4.89 10.90
C ILE A 455 -8.27 6.03 11.44
N TYR A 456 -8.40 7.21 10.84
CA TYR A 456 -7.58 8.38 11.17
C TYR A 456 -7.76 8.79 12.64
N GLU A 457 -9.01 8.85 13.10
CA GLU A 457 -9.38 9.37 14.42
C GLU A 457 -9.29 8.34 15.55
N GLN A 458 -9.60 7.06 15.27
CA GLN A 458 -9.88 6.07 16.32
C GLN A 458 -8.89 4.90 16.33
N TRP A 459 -8.40 4.48 15.16
CA TRP A 459 -7.52 3.31 15.09
C TRP A 459 -6.07 3.66 15.46
N THR A 460 -5.34 2.69 16.00
CA THR A 460 -3.88 2.72 16.16
C THR A 460 -3.35 1.30 15.97
N PRO A 461 -2.06 1.10 15.65
CA PRO A 461 -1.52 -0.26 15.44
C PRO A 461 -1.76 -1.22 16.63
N ARG A 462 -1.88 -0.71 17.86
CA ARG A 462 -2.18 -1.52 19.06
C ARG A 462 -3.63 -2.00 19.15
N VAL A 463 -4.55 -1.43 18.37
CA VAL A 463 -5.94 -1.89 18.27
C VAL A 463 -5.97 -3.06 17.30
N VAL A 464 -5.66 -4.25 17.83
CA VAL A 464 -5.54 -5.49 17.05
C VAL A 464 -6.89 -6.20 16.89
N ARG A 465 -7.80 -6.06 17.86
CA ARG A 465 -9.16 -6.62 17.81
C ARG A 465 -10.19 -5.62 18.33
N GLY A 466 -11.32 -5.50 17.64
CA GLY A 466 -12.36 -4.54 17.98
C GLY A 466 -11.79 -3.12 18.04
N THR A 467 -12.12 -2.37 19.09
CA THR A 467 -11.73 -0.95 19.24
C THR A 467 -10.75 -0.67 20.37
N GLN A 468 -10.33 -1.69 21.12
CA GLN A 468 -9.47 -1.53 22.29
C GLN A 468 -8.02 -1.86 21.98
N ALA A 469 -7.12 -0.98 22.42
CA ALA A 469 -5.69 -1.20 22.26
C ALA A 469 -5.18 -2.24 23.26
N VAL A 470 -4.30 -3.13 22.81
CA VAL A 470 -3.56 -4.03 23.71
C VAL A 470 -2.54 -3.24 24.56
N PRO A 471 -2.06 -3.80 25.69
CA PRO A 471 -1.06 -3.14 26.55
C PRO A 471 0.19 -2.70 25.79
N ALA A 472 0.70 -1.50 26.10
CA ALA A 472 1.82 -0.87 25.39
C ALA A 472 3.11 -1.70 25.38
N LYS A 473 3.32 -2.59 26.36
CA LYS A 473 4.48 -3.50 26.42
C LYS A 473 4.60 -4.43 25.20
N TYR A 474 3.52 -4.63 24.45
CA TYR A 474 3.51 -5.47 23.26
C TYR A 474 3.73 -4.71 21.95
N ASP A 475 3.91 -3.39 21.98
CA ASP A 475 3.95 -2.56 20.77
C ASP A 475 5.03 -3.00 19.77
N ALA A 476 6.22 -3.39 20.26
CA ALA A 476 7.34 -3.87 19.45
C ALA A 476 7.13 -5.29 18.86
N GLN A 477 6.10 -6.01 19.29
CA GLN A 477 5.70 -7.29 18.70
C GLN A 477 4.64 -7.12 17.59
N ILE A 478 3.99 -5.95 17.53
CA ILE A 478 3.04 -5.60 16.47
C ILE A 478 3.83 -4.92 15.37
N LEU A 479 4.07 -5.67 14.30
CA LEU A 479 4.92 -5.27 13.18
C LEU A 479 4.29 -4.15 12.34
N GLY A 480 2.98 -3.97 12.42
CA GLY A 480 2.26 -2.96 11.66
C GLY A 480 0.85 -3.41 11.36
N GLY A 481 0.33 -3.06 10.19
CA GLY A 481 -1.01 -3.44 9.79
C GLY A 481 -1.21 -3.47 8.28
N SER A 482 -2.28 -4.16 7.87
CA SER A 482 -2.64 -4.36 6.47
C SER A 482 -4.11 -4.03 6.24
N PHE A 483 -4.38 -3.09 5.33
CA PHE A 483 -5.76 -2.78 4.91
C PHE A 483 -6.21 -3.79 3.87
N ALA A 484 -7.30 -4.50 4.11
CA ALA A 484 -7.73 -5.63 3.29
C ALA A 484 -9.02 -5.32 2.52
N VAL A 485 -9.02 -5.63 1.22
CA VAL A 485 -10.20 -5.66 0.38
C VAL A 485 -10.62 -7.12 0.20
N TRP A 486 -11.82 -7.45 0.66
CA TRP A 486 -12.42 -8.77 0.54
C TRP A 486 -13.63 -8.71 -0.40
N CYS A 487 -13.68 -9.65 -1.34
CA CYS A 487 -14.58 -9.60 -2.47
C CYS A 487 -15.75 -10.60 -2.35
N ASP A 488 -16.27 -10.82 -1.13
CA ASP A 488 -17.33 -11.77 -0.81
C ASP A 488 -18.51 -11.69 -1.79
N LEU A 489 -19.00 -10.47 -2.05
CA LEU A 489 -19.96 -10.18 -3.11
C LEU A 489 -19.26 -9.41 -4.24
N ALA A 490 -18.43 -10.11 -5.02
CA ALA A 490 -17.56 -9.55 -6.07
C ALA A 490 -18.27 -8.63 -7.08
N GLY A 491 -19.57 -8.85 -7.32
CA GLY A 491 -20.40 -8.06 -8.23
C GLY A 491 -20.96 -6.75 -7.63
N SER A 492 -20.80 -6.51 -6.33
CA SER A 492 -21.36 -5.32 -5.66
C SER A 492 -20.66 -4.01 -6.04
N GLN A 493 -19.43 -4.07 -6.56
CA GLN A 493 -18.68 -2.90 -7.01
C GLN A 493 -17.83 -3.19 -8.25
N THR A 494 -17.64 -2.20 -9.12
CA THR A 494 -16.61 -2.23 -10.17
C THR A 494 -15.22 -2.03 -9.58
N GLN A 495 -14.17 -2.32 -10.35
CA GLN A 495 -12.79 -2.10 -9.89
C GLN A 495 -12.51 -0.60 -9.63
N ASP A 496 -13.13 0.29 -10.40
CA ASP A 496 -13.03 1.75 -10.20
C ASP A 496 -13.72 2.19 -8.91
N GLN A 497 -14.90 1.63 -8.61
CA GLN A 497 -15.60 1.91 -7.35
C GLN A 497 -14.80 1.44 -6.14
N VAL A 498 -14.13 0.28 -6.25
CA VAL A 498 -13.20 -0.19 -5.21
C VAL A 498 -12.05 0.80 -5.04
N ALA A 499 -11.39 1.21 -6.14
CA ALA A 499 -10.29 2.19 -6.10
C ALA A 499 -10.70 3.51 -5.44
N ASP A 500 -11.87 4.06 -5.80
CA ASP A 500 -12.40 5.28 -5.21
C ASP A 500 -12.73 5.09 -3.72
N GLY A 501 -13.31 3.96 -3.35
CA GLY A 501 -13.73 3.64 -1.99
C GLY A 501 -12.57 3.44 -1.01
N ILE A 502 -11.44 2.87 -1.47
CA ILE A 502 -10.27 2.61 -0.62
C ILE A 502 -9.29 3.79 -0.55
N ARG A 503 -9.43 4.80 -1.43
CA ARG A 503 -8.50 5.94 -1.53
C ARG A 503 -8.19 6.60 -0.18
N MET A 504 -9.23 6.97 0.57
CA MET A 504 -9.08 7.64 1.86
C MET A 504 -8.71 6.67 3.00
N PRO A 505 -9.29 5.46 3.09
CA PRO A 505 -8.80 4.44 4.00
C PRO A 505 -7.30 4.13 3.90
N LEU A 506 -6.74 4.02 2.69
CA LEU A 506 -5.30 3.77 2.50
C LEU A 506 -4.45 4.91 3.08
N ARG A 507 -4.79 6.16 2.75
CA ARG A 507 -4.12 7.36 3.27
C ARG A 507 -4.18 7.45 4.80
N ALA A 508 -5.33 7.17 5.38
CA ALA A 508 -5.49 7.14 6.83
C ALA A 508 -4.67 6.01 7.47
N THR A 509 -4.67 4.82 6.88
CA THR A 509 -3.92 3.66 7.40
C THR A 509 -2.43 3.94 7.45
N VAL A 510 -1.84 4.40 6.34
CA VAL A 510 -0.39 4.65 6.31
C VAL A 510 0.03 5.82 7.19
N GLN A 511 -0.81 6.85 7.32
CA GLN A 511 -0.55 7.95 8.25
C GLN A 511 -0.36 7.45 9.68
N LYS A 512 -1.09 6.40 10.07
CA LYS A 512 -1.07 5.81 11.42
C LYS A 512 0.01 4.75 11.62
N LEU A 513 0.56 4.22 10.53
CA LEU A 513 1.68 3.28 10.55
C LEU A 513 3.04 3.96 10.34
N TRP A 514 3.06 5.15 9.76
CA TRP A 514 4.28 5.92 9.50
C TRP A 514 4.61 6.88 10.65
N ASP A 515 3.64 7.70 11.09
CA ASP A 515 3.86 8.67 12.17
C ASP A 515 3.20 8.15 13.46
N PRO A 516 3.97 7.89 14.54
CA PRO A 516 3.40 7.36 15.77
C PRO A 516 2.61 8.41 16.57
N ARG A 517 2.69 9.69 16.19
CA ARG A 517 2.02 10.79 16.88
C ARG A 517 0.54 10.83 16.56
N LYS A 518 -0.23 11.52 17.39
CA LYS A 518 -1.59 11.90 17.03
C LYS A 518 -1.53 12.83 15.80
N PRO A 519 -2.27 12.54 14.73
CA PRO A 519 -2.27 13.40 13.55
C PRO A 519 -2.63 14.86 13.89
N ALA A 520 -1.87 15.81 13.35
CA ALA A 520 -2.03 17.23 13.68
C ALA A 520 -3.20 17.91 12.93
N LEU A 521 -3.53 17.42 11.73
CA LEU A 521 -4.64 17.93 10.94
C LEU A 521 -5.96 17.34 11.45
N THR A 522 -7.03 18.14 11.40
CA THR A 522 -8.39 17.60 11.54
C THR A 522 -8.73 16.73 10.32
N TRP A 523 -9.72 15.85 10.43
CA TRP A 523 -10.13 15.02 9.29
C TRP A 523 -10.48 15.84 8.02
N PRO A 524 -11.26 16.94 8.08
CA PRO A 524 -11.51 17.78 6.92
C PRO A 524 -10.24 18.36 6.29
N GLN A 525 -9.25 18.76 7.10
CA GLN A 525 -7.96 19.26 6.63
C GLN A 525 -7.12 18.15 5.99
N PHE A 526 -7.11 16.96 6.58
CA PHE A 526 -6.42 15.79 6.04
C PHE A 526 -7.01 15.36 4.69
N ARG A 527 -8.34 15.36 4.56
CA ARG A 527 -9.02 15.11 3.27
C ARG A 527 -8.69 16.18 2.23
N ALA A 528 -8.73 17.46 2.60
CA ALA A 528 -8.35 18.53 1.69
C ALA A 528 -6.89 18.43 1.22
N LEU A 529 -5.98 18.00 2.11
CA LEU A 529 -4.60 17.68 1.75
C LEU A 529 -4.55 16.51 0.76
N ALA A 530 -5.26 15.41 1.03
CA ALA A 530 -5.33 14.26 0.14
C ALA A 530 -5.88 14.59 -1.25
N ASP A 531 -6.84 15.51 -1.35
CA ASP A 531 -7.42 15.94 -2.62
C ASP A 531 -6.48 16.86 -3.41
N ARG A 532 -5.65 17.65 -2.72
CA ARG A 532 -4.59 18.47 -3.33
C ARG A 532 -3.43 17.62 -3.86
N LEU A 533 -3.15 16.48 -3.24
CA LEU A 533 -2.06 15.56 -3.61
C LEU A 533 -2.50 14.48 -4.61
N ARG A 534 -3.65 14.67 -5.27
CA ARG A 534 -4.26 13.67 -6.14
C ARG A 534 -3.63 13.65 -7.52
#